data_AF-A0AAJ1RAH4-F1
#
_entry.id   AF-A0AAJ1RAH4-F1
#
_cell.length_a   1.000
_cell.length_b   1.000
_cell.length_c   1.000
_cell.angle_alpha   90.00
_cell.angle_beta   90.00
_cell.angle_gamma   90.00
#
_symmetry.space_group_name_H-M   'P 1'
#
loop_
_entity.id
_entity.type
_entity.pdbx_description
1 polymer ?
#
loop_
_entity_poly.entity_id
_entity_poly.type
_entity_poly.pdbx_seq_one_letter_code
_entity_poly.pdbx_strand_id
1 'polypeptide(L)'
;MTISWLQASILGLFACLSSLPGMAGTSIGNYTLGRPLVGGLVCGIVLGDIKLGIMAGVAMQLVYIALVTPGGTVSADVRAISYIGIPLAMVAIQSQGLSATSVAASSLAKSMGTLVGTIGTVLFYGTATLNLVWQHMGWRDVEKGEFKKLYAVNWGWPWISHLLFSFVPTLVMVKLGAVAVTAMKTYLPMDGIPMKTLFTVGSLLPCVGLAILLKQIVETAADFVPFFVGFTLSASLSLNLVSSAVISLIFALLFYSLEMAKGSKTVLPAGGPTSGSGSSSDDDDEEDI
;
A
#
# COMPACT_ATOMS: atom_id res chain seq x y z
N MET A 1 -22.87 20.76 -1.96
CA MET A 1 -21.60 21.50 -1.78
C MET A 1 -20.87 21.62 -3.10
N THR A 2 -20.26 22.77 -3.36
CA THR A 2 -19.42 23.01 -4.54
C THR A 2 -17.98 23.19 -4.10
N ILE A 3 -17.07 22.37 -4.64
CA ILE A 3 -15.64 22.43 -4.26
C ILE A 3 -14.98 23.61 -4.97
N SER A 4 -14.30 24.48 -4.22
CA SER A 4 -13.54 25.60 -4.79
C SER A 4 -12.24 25.12 -5.44
N TRP A 5 -11.66 25.92 -6.33
CA TRP A 5 -10.35 25.61 -6.91
C TRP A 5 -9.26 25.50 -5.84
N LEU A 6 -9.32 26.33 -4.79
CA LEU A 6 -8.39 26.26 -3.67
C LEU A 6 -8.51 24.92 -2.92
N GLN A 7 -9.73 24.49 -2.60
CA GLN A 7 -9.96 23.20 -1.95
C GLN A 7 -9.48 22.04 -2.82
N ALA A 8 -9.78 22.08 -4.12
CA ALA A 8 -9.31 21.07 -5.08
C ALA A 8 -7.78 21.02 -5.18
N SER A 9 -7.10 22.17 -5.17
CA SER A 9 -5.63 22.26 -5.15
C SER A 9 -5.03 21.68 -3.88
N ILE A 10 -5.62 21.96 -2.72
CA ILE A 10 -5.15 21.39 -1.44
C ILE A 10 -5.27 19.87 -1.48
N LEU A 11 -6.41 19.34 -1.93
CA LEU A 11 -6.62 17.89 -2.07
C LEU A 11 -5.65 17.26 -3.09
N GLY A 12 -5.37 17.94 -4.20
CA GLY A 12 -4.36 17.51 -5.18
C GLY A 12 -2.93 17.49 -4.61
N LEU A 13 -2.60 18.42 -3.73
CA LEU A 13 -1.29 18.44 -3.05
C LEU A 13 -1.17 17.26 -2.07
N PHE A 14 -2.21 17.00 -1.28
CA PHE A 14 -2.24 15.82 -0.41
C PHE A 14 -2.22 14.50 -1.20
N ALA A 15 -2.82 14.47 -2.40
CA ALA A 15 -2.68 13.34 -3.31
C ALA A 15 -1.21 13.12 -3.74
N CYS A 16 -0.45 14.18 -3.98
CA CYS A 16 0.98 14.05 -4.29
C CYS A 16 1.79 13.56 -3.09
N LEU A 17 1.52 14.11 -1.91
CA LEU A 17 2.21 13.74 -0.66
C LEU A 17 1.96 12.28 -0.29
N SER A 18 0.77 11.76 -0.59
CA SER A 18 0.36 10.38 -0.27
C SER A 18 0.73 9.33 -1.34
N SER A 19 1.27 9.73 -2.48
CA SER A 19 1.63 8.81 -3.56
C SER A 19 2.77 7.85 -3.18
N LEU A 20 3.04 6.84 -4.00
CA LEU A 20 4.23 5.97 -3.93
C LEU A 20 5.13 6.20 -5.16
N PRO A 21 6.48 6.20 -5.04
CA PRO A 21 7.25 6.42 -3.82
C PRO A 21 7.04 7.88 -3.37
N GLY A 22 6.41 8.07 -2.22
CA GLY A 22 5.79 9.35 -1.89
C GLY A 22 6.76 10.46 -1.57
N MET A 23 6.32 11.68 -1.86
CA MET A 23 7.05 12.90 -1.50
C MET A 23 7.19 13.08 0.02
N ALA A 24 6.23 12.56 0.80
CA ALA A 24 6.30 12.46 2.27
C ALA A 24 6.86 11.11 2.75
N GLY A 25 7.48 10.33 1.85
CA GLY A 25 7.97 8.98 2.12
C GLY A 25 6.87 7.94 2.26
N THR A 26 7.29 6.69 2.40
CA THR A 26 6.39 5.52 2.49
C THR A 26 5.56 5.54 3.77
N SER A 27 6.15 5.91 4.91
CA SER A 27 5.48 5.83 6.22
C SER A 27 4.42 6.91 6.41
N ILE A 28 4.76 8.17 6.15
CA ILE A 28 3.86 9.31 6.37
C ILE A 28 2.97 9.52 5.12
N GLY A 29 3.54 9.45 3.93
CA GLY A 29 2.78 9.60 2.68
C GLY A 29 1.81 8.43 2.46
N ASN A 30 2.33 7.29 2.05
CA ASN A 30 1.49 6.19 1.58
C ASN A 30 0.70 5.50 2.70
N TYR A 31 1.37 5.09 3.79
CA TYR A 31 0.73 4.31 4.85
C TYR A 31 -0.12 5.15 5.82
N THR A 32 0.09 6.47 5.87
CA THR A 32 -0.71 7.35 6.73
C THR A 32 -1.65 8.22 5.89
N LEU A 33 -1.13 9.20 5.15
CA LEU A 33 -1.95 10.14 4.38
C LEU A 33 -2.72 9.47 3.24
N GLY A 34 -2.20 8.39 2.66
CA GLY A 34 -2.86 7.65 1.57
C GLY A 34 -4.03 6.76 2.01
N ARG A 35 -4.20 6.55 3.32
CA ARG A 35 -5.25 5.67 3.83
C ARG A 35 -6.59 6.41 3.97
N PRO A 36 -7.72 5.82 3.49
CA PRO A 36 -9.02 6.49 3.48
C PRO A 36 -9.49 7.07 4.81
N LEU A 37 -9.11 6.50 5.96
CA LEU A 37 -9.46 7.07 7.25
C LEU A 37 -8.84 8.46 7.48
N VAL A 38 -7.52 8.57 7.25
CA VAL A 38 -6.78 9.84 7.39
C VAL A 38 -7.14 10.78 6.26
N GLY A 39 -7.22 10.28 5.02
CA GLY A 39 -7.70 11.04 3.87
C GLY A 39 -9.09 11.62 4.09
N GLY A 40 -9.99 10.87 4.75
CA GLY A 40 -11.33 11.33 5.10
C GLY A 40 -11.36 12.44 6.14
N LEU A 41 -10.46 12.39 7.13
CA LEU A 41 -10.25 13.50 8.05
C LEU A 41 -9.77 14.76 7.30
N VAL A 42 -8.75 14.63 6.45
CA VAL A 42 -8.21 15.76 5.67
C VAL A 42 -9.29 16.34 4.74
N CYS A 43 -10.01 15.50 4.01
CA CYS A 43 -11.11 15.92 3.15
C CYS A 43 -12.22 16.60 3.95
N GLY A 44 -12.56 16.07 5.12
CA GLY A 44 -13.53 16.67 6.04
C GLY A 44 -13.15 18.07 6.50
N ILE A 45 -11.89 18.28 6.85
CA ILE A 45 -11.35 19.59 7.22
C ILE A 45 -11.39 20.56 6.04
N VAL A 46 -10.91 20.12 4.87
CA VAL A 46 -10.82 20.98 3.67
C VAL A 46 -12.21 21.36 3.15
N LEU A 47 -13.17 20.45 3.22
CA LEU A 47 -14.53 20.63 2.70
C LEU A 47 -15.53 21.17 3.74
N GLY A 48 -15.14 21.23 5.02
CA GLY A 48 -15.92 21.84 6.09
C GLY A 48 -16.94 20.91 6.78
N ASP A 49 -16.94 19.60 6.47
CA ASP A 49 -17.77 18.59 7.14
C ASP A 49 -16.91 17.41 7.58
N ILE A 50 -16.34 17.54 8.78
CA ILE A 50 -15.44 16.54 9.38
C ILE A 50 -16.16 15.22 9.62
N LYS A 51 -17.40 15.26 10.12
CA LYS A 51 -18.16 14.05 10.44
C LYS A 51 -18.43 13.26 9.17
N LEU A 52 -18.89 13.92 8.11
CA LEU A 52 -19.13 13.26 6.83
C LEU A 52 -17.84 12.72 6.21
N GLY A 53 -16.75 13.49 6.26
CA GLY A 53 -15.45 13.07 5.74
C GLY A 53 -14.90 11.81 6.44
N ILE A 54 -14.94 11.77 7.77
CA ILE A 54 -14.51 10.59 8.54
C ILE A 54 -15.41 9.40 8.23
N MET A 55 -16.74 9.56 8.21
CA MET A 55 -17.66 8.45 7.94
C MET A 55 -17.49 7.87 6.53
N ALA A 56 -17.29 8.72 5.52
CA ALA A 56 -16.96 8.28 4.16
C ALA A 56 -15.59 7.57 4.11
N GLY A 57 -14.60 8.11 4.83
CA GLY A 57 -13.27 7.50 4.98
C GLY A 57 -13.33 6.11 5.62
N VAL A 58 -14.08 5.93 6.71
CA VAL A 58 -14.30 4.63 7.36
C VAL A 58 -14.95 3.64 6.40
N ALA A 59 -16.00 4.07 5.69
CA ALA A 59 -16.71 3.22 4.74
C ALA A 59 -15.79 2.68 3.63
N MET A 60 -14.91 3.53 3.10
CA MET A 60 -13.92 3.14 2.09
C MET A 60 -12.76 2.33 2.70
N GLN A 61 -12.27 2.71 3.89
CA GLN A 61 -11.19 1.99 4.57
C GLN A 61 -11.54 0.52 4.77
N LEU A 62 -12.79 0.21 5.15
CA LEU A 62 -13.24 -1.18 5.33
C LEU A 62 -13.17 -2.01 4.05
N VAL A 63 -13.34 -1.40 2.87
CA VAL A 63 -13.21 -2.10 1.58
C VAL A 63 -11.75 -2.41 1.26
N TYR A 64 -10.83 -1.55 1.70
CA TYR A 64 -9.41 -1.61 1.35
C TYR A 64 -8.49 -1.89 2.54
N ILE A 65 -9.02 -2.42 3.64
CA ILE A 65 -8.28 -2.60 4.90
C ILE A 65 -7.13 -3.61 4.74
N ALA A 66 -7.35 -4.63 3.91
CA ALA A 66 -6.39 -5.66 3.59
C ALA A 66 -5.62 -5.36 2.29
N LEU A 67 -5.77 -4.15 1.73
CA LEU A 67 -5.06 -3.80 0.51
C LEU A 67 -3.58 -3.55 0.82
N VAL A 68 -2.79 -4.51 0.37
CA VAL A 68 -1.33 -4.50 0.34
C VAL A 68 -0.87 -4.43 -1.12
N THR A 69 0.39 -4.07 -1.33
CA THR A 69 1.00 -3.90 -2.66
C THR A 69 2.20 -4.85 -2.81
N PRO A 70 2.00 -6.18 -2.85
CA PRO A 70 3.10 -7.12 -3.03
C PRO A 70 3.73 -6.92 -4.41
N GLY A 71 5.05 -6.92 -4.51
CA GLY A 71 5.75 -6.81 -5.79
C GLY A 71 5.46 -5.51 -6.57
N GLY A 72 5.01 -4.46 -5.89
CA GLY A 72 4.70 -3.18 -6.54
C GLY A 72 3.36 -3.15 -7.29
N THR A 73 2.46 -4.12 -7.07
CA THR A 73 1.15 -4.16 -7.76
C THR A 73 0.05 -3.47 -6.99
N VAL A 74 -0.59 -2.52 -7.65
CA VAL A 74 -1.68 -1.75 -7.06
C VAL A 74 -2.98 -2.16 -7.74
N SER A 75 -3.74 -3.04 -7.10
CA SER A 75 -5.07 -3.46 -7.60
C SER A 75 -6.10 -2.33 -7.51
N ALA A 76 -5.96 -1.45 -6.52
CA ALA A 76 -6.69 -0.19 -6.40
C ALA A 76 -5.82 0.85 -5.69
N ASP A 77 -5.76 2.07 -6.24
CA ASP A 77 -4.95 3.14 -5.67
C ASP A 77 -5.69 3.85 -4.52
N VAL A 78 -5.21 3.59 -3.29
CA VAL A 78 -5.77 4.17 -2.05
C VAL A 78 -5.61 5.68 -1.97
N ARG A 79 -4.62 6.27 -2.65
CA ARG A 79 -4.49 7.73 -2.78
C ARG A 79 -5.67 8.31 -3.55
N ALA A 80 -6.00 7.74 -4.71
CA ALA A 80 -7.12 8.21 -5.52
C ALA A 80 -8.45 8.02 -4.76
N ILE A 81 -8.61 6.90 -4.06
CA ILE A 81 -9.78 6.66 -3.18
C ILE A 81 -9.88 7.77 -2.13
N SER A 82 -8.77 8.10 -1.47
CA SER A 82 -8.71 9.09 -0.39
C SER A 82 -8.97 10.52 -0.85
N TYR A 83 -8.33 10.97 -1.94
CA TYR A 83 -8.31 12.40 -2.32
C TYR A 83 -9.17 12.75 -3.53
N ILE A 84 -9.73 11.75 -4.23
CA ILE A 84 -10.73 11.95 -5.28
C ILE A 84 -12.05 11.30 -4.85
N GLY A 85 -12.01 10.04 -4.43
CA GLY A 85 -13.20 9.28 -4.03
C GLY A 85 -13.96 9.91 -2.87
N ILE A 86 -13.28 10.23 -1.76
CA ILE A 86 -13.93 10.79 -0.56
C ILE A 86 -14.57 12.15 -0.85
N PRO A 87 -13.88 13.15 -1.43
CA PRO A 87 -14.51 14.43 -1.77
C PRO A 87 -15.76 14.30 -2.63
N LEU A 88 -15.72 13.42 -3.65
CA LEU A 88 -16.86 13.17 -4.52
C LEU A 88 -18.02 12.49 -3.78
N ALA A 89 -17.71 11.52 -2.92
CA ALA A 89 -18.70 10.90 -2.06
C ALA A 89 -19.34 11.92 -1.12
N MET A 90 -18.56 12.80 -0.48
CA MET A 90 -19.09 13.84 0.39
C MET A 90 -20.04 14.78 -0.34
N VAL A 91 -19.67 15.24 -1.55
CA VAL A 91 -20.53 16.08 -2.39
C VAL A 91 -21.83 15.33 -2.74
N ALA A 92 -21.73 14.06 -3.15
CA ALA A 92 -22.88 13.26 -3.55
C ALA A 92 -23.84 12.97 -2.39
N ILE A 93 -23.31 12.56 -1.22
CA ILE A 93 -24.10 12.29 -0.01
C ILE A 93 -24.84 13.55 0.43
N GLN A 94 -24.16 14.68 0.46
CA GLN A 94 -24.76 15.94 0.88
C GLN A 94 -25.79 16.46 -0.14
N SER A 95 -25.55 16.26 -1.44
CA SER A 95 -26.52 16.63 -2.50
C SER A 95 -27.82 15.83 -2.41
N GLN A 96 -27.76 14.60 -1.89
CA GLN A 96 -28.91 13.73 -1.68
C GLN A 96 -29.55 13.92 -0.29
N GLY A 97 -29.05 14.85 0.53
CA GLY A 97 -29.55 15.10 1.89
C GLY A 97 -29.41 13.90 2.83
N LEU A 98 -28.50 12.96 2.53
CA LEU A 98 -28.32 11.74 3.31
C LEU A 98 -27.55 12.04 4.60
N SER A 99 -27.98 11.40 5.69
CA SER A 99 -27.20 11.42 6.94
C SER A 99 -25.86 10.70 6.74
N ALA A 100 -24.78 11.28 7.28
CA ALA A 100 -23.42 10.74 7.23
C ALA A 100 -23.31 9.30 7.77
N THR A 101 -24.19 8.91 8.71
CA THR A 101 -24.20 7.57 9.32
C THR A 101 -25.17 6.60 8.66
N SER A 102 -25.87 7.01 7.59
CA SER A 102 -26.83 6.15 6.91
C SER A 102 -26.13 5.05 6.09
N VAL A 103 -26.81 3.91 5.95
CA VAL A 103 -26.36 2.81 5.09
C VAL A 103 -26.24 3.25 3.63
N ALA A 104 -27.13 4.13 3.18
CA ALA A 104 -27.09 4.73 1.85
C ALA A 104 -25.82 5.56 1.64
N ALA A 105 -25.45 6.41 2.61
CA ALA A 105 -24.22 7.20 2.55
C ALA A 105 -22.96 6.31 2.51
N SER A 106 -22.90 5.28 3.35
CA SER A 106 -21.79 4.31 3.34
C SER A 106 -21.68 3.58 2.01
N SER A 107 -22.80 3.14 1.44
CA SER A 107 -22.83 2.43 0.16
C SER A 107 -22.39 3.33 -1.00
N LEU A 108 -22.83 4.59 -1.00
CA LEU A 108 -22.42 5.58 -1.99
C LEU A 108 -20.92 5.87 -1.90
N ALA A 109 -20.37 6.02 -0.69
CA ALA A 109 -18.93 6.17 -0.49
C ALA A 109 -18.15 4.97 -1.04
N LYS A 110 -18.55 3.74 -0.72
CA LYS A 110 -17.90 2.52 -1.24
C LYS A 110 -17.94 2.45 -2.77
N SER A 111 -19.08 2.80 -3.36
CA SER A 111 -19.25 2.83 -4.82
C SER A 111 -18.31 3.86 -5.48
N MET A 112 -18.24 5.08 -4.94
CA MET A 112 -17.30 6.11 -5.42
C MET A 112 -15.85 5.67 -5.27
N GLY A 113 -15.50 5.04 -4.14
CA GLY A 113 -14.16 4.51 -3.90
C GLY A 113 -13.78 3.43 -4.90
N THR A 114 -14.69 2.51 -5.23
CA THR A 114 -14.46 1.48 -6.26
C THR A 114 -14.25 2.09 -7.63
N LEU A 115 -15.10 3.04 -8.01
CA LEU A 115 -15.04 3.70 -9.31
C LEU A 115 -13.73 4.47 -9.52
N VAL A 116 -13.27 5.18 -8.48
CA VAL A 116 -12.04 5.98 -8.54
C VAL A 116 -10.79 5.13 -8.32
N GLY A 117 -10.86 4.05 -7.55
CA GLY A 117 -9.70 3.20 -7.24
C GLY A 117 -9.06 2.60 -8.50
N THR A 118 -9.88 2.15 -9.45
CA THR A 118 -9.41 1.61 -10.74
C THR A 118 -8.74 2.67 -11.61
N ILE A 119 -9.34 3.87 -11.68
CA ILE A 119 -8.73 5.02 -12.39
C ILE A 119 -7.40 5.38 -11.74
N GLY A 120 -7.36 5.39 -10.40
CA GLY A 120 -6.17 5.65 -9.63
C GLY A 120 -5.04 4.67 -9.90
N THR A 121 -5.34 3.39 -10.14
CA THR A 121 -4.31 2.40 -10.55
C THR A 121 -3.62 2.81 -11.85
N VAL A 122 -4.36 3.33 -12.83
CA VAL A 122 -3.77 3.82 -14.08
C VAL A 122 -2.88 5.03 -13.83
N LEU A 123 -3.35 5.97 -12.99
CA LEU A 123 -2.56 7.14 -12.58
C LEU A 123 -1.29 6.75 -11.81
N PHE A 124 -1.38 5.72 -10.96
CA PHE A 124 -0.26 5.15 -10.24
C PHE A 124 0.78 4.57 -11.22
N TYR A 125 0.35 3.74 -12.17
CA TYR A 125 1.27 3.18 -13.17
C TYR A 125 1.84 4.25 -14.12
N GLY A 126 1.10 5.31 -14.43
CA GLY A 126 1.63 6.48 -15.14
C GLY A 126 2.75 7.17 -14.36
N THR A 127 2.54 7.37 -13.06
CA THR A 127 3.56 7.92 -12.14
C THR A 127 4.80 7.01 -12.10
N ALA A 128 4.61 5.70 -11.93
CA ALA A 128 5.70 4.73 -11.89
C ALA A 128 6.49 4.71 -13.21
N THR A 129 5.80 4.74 -14.34
CA THR A 129 6.41 4.74 -15.69
C THR A 129 7.30 5.96 -15.89
N LEU A 130 6.83 7.15 -15.53
CA LEU A 130 7.63 8.37 -15.66
C LEU A 130 8.82 8.37 -14.67
N ASN A 131 8.63 7.81 -13.47
CA ASN A 131 9.73 7.65 -12.51
C ASN A 131 10.85 6.73 -13.01
N LEU A 132 10.56 5.75 -13.87
CA LEU A 132 11.60 4.94 -14.51
C LEU A 132 12.51 5.77 -15.42
N VAL A 133 11.99 6.82 -16.07
CA VAL A 133 12.79 7.74 -16.89
C VAL A 133 13.83 8.46 -16.01
N TRP A 134 13.39 8.98 -14.86
CA TRP A 134 14.30 9.62 -13.90
C TRP A 134 15.34 8.64 -13.37
N GLN A 135 14.92 7.40 -13.08
CA GLN A 135 15.83 6.37 -12.59
C GLN A 135 16.89 5.99 -13.63
N HIS A 136 16.53 5.92 -14.91
CA HIS A 136 17.48 5.67 -15.99
C HIS A 136 18.53 6.79 -16.10
N MET A 137 18.14 8.05 -15.91
CA MET A 137 19.09 9.17 -15.81
C MET A 137 20.00 9.00 -14.59
N GLY A 138 19.45 8.61 -13.44
CA GLY A 138 20.22 8.37 -12.22
C GLY A 138 21.28 7.28 -12.37
N TRP A 139 20.96 6.16 -13.04
CA TRP A 139 21.94 5.11 -13.34
C TRP A 139 23.12 5.64 -14.15
N ARG A 140 22.85 6.47 -15.15
CA ARG A 140 23.89 7.09 -15.98
C ARG A 140 24.76 8.08 -15.20
N ASP A 141 24.20 8.74 -14.18
CA ASP A 141 24.94 9.63 -13.28
C ASP A 141 25.80 8.83 -12.28
N VAL A 142 25.34 7.64 -11.85
CA VAL A 142 26.13 6.69 -11.02
C VAL A 142 27.35 6.19 -11.78
N GLU A 143 27.18 5.78 -13.03
CA GLU A 143 28.29 5.33 -13.89
C GLU A 143 29.37 6.41 -14.07
N LYS A 144 29.01 7.69 -13.94
CA LYS A 144 29.91 8.84 -14.03
C LYS A 144 30.49 9.27 -12.69
N GLY A 145 30.12 8.62 -11.58
CA GLY A 145 30.52 8.99 -10.23
C GLY A 145 29.85 10.26 -9.70
N GLU A 146 28.79 10.76 -10.34
CA GLU A 146 28.11 12.01 -9.98
C GLU A 146 27.00 11.79 -8.94
N PHE A 147 27.34 11.19 -7.80
CA PHE A 147 26.35 10.76 -6.78
C PHE A 147 25.47 11.89 -6.23
N LYS A 148 25.92 13.15 -6.26
CA LYS A 148 25.08 14.29 -5.84
C LYS A 148 23.84 14.48 -6.71
N LYS A 149 23.86 14.07 -7.98
CA LYS A 149 22.70 14.16 -8.88
C LYS A 149 21.61 13.16 -8.51
N LEU A 150 21.94 12.09 -7.77
CA LEU A 150 20.95 11.15 -7.25
C LEU A 150 19.94 11.81 -6.30
N TYR A 151 20.31 12.87 -5.58
CA TYR A 151 19.33 13.60 -4.77
C TYR A 151 18.22 14.20 -5.62
N ALA A 152 18.54 14.72 -6.82
CA ALA A 152 17.53 15.22 -7.74
C ALA A 152 16.66 14.10 -8.30
N VAL A 153 17.23 12.91 -8.58
CA VAL A 153 16.47 11.74 -9.06
C VAL A 153 15.54 11.17 -7.99
N ASN A 154 15.96 11.17 -6.74
CA ASN A 154 15.16 10.62 -5.64
C ASN A 154 14.13 11.61 -5.09
N TRP A 155 14.46 12.91 -5.02
CA TRP A 155 13.63 13.91 -4.31
C TRP A 155 13.15 15.08 -5.17
N GLY A 156 13.71 15.26 -6.37
CA GLY A 156 13.40 16.38 -7.25
C GLY A 156 12.48 15.98 -8.41
N TRP A 157 13.02 15.26 -9.38
CA TRP A 157 12.32 14.88 -10.62
C TRP A 157 11.00 14.13 -10.41
N PRO A 158 10.85 13.24 -9.40
CA PRO A 158 9.58 12.59 -9.13
C PRO A 158 8.42 13.57 -8.87
N TRP A 159 8.67 14.79 -8.37
CA TRP A 159 7.62 15.81 -8.22
C TRP A 159 6.88 16.08 -9.53
N ILE A 160 7.60 16.07 -10.66
CA ILE A 160 7.00 16.31 -11.97
C ILE A 160 6.00 15.19 -12.29
N SER A 161 6.38 13.94 -12.04
CA SER A 161 5.49 12.79 -12.21
C SER A 161 4.26 12.88 -11.32
N HIS A 162 4.46 13.23 -10.05
CA HIS A 162 3.36 13.33 -9.11
C HIS A 162 2.42 14.50 -9.44
N LEU A 163 2.95 15.64 -9.92
CA LEU A 163 2.12 16.75 -10.38
C LEU A 163 1.28 16.35 -11.60
N LEU A 164 1.89 15.68 -12.58
CA LEU A 164 1.21 15.31 -13.82
C LEU A 164 0.13 14.24 -13.60
N PHE A 165 0.44 13.19 -12.82
CA PHE A 165 -0.42 12.02 -12.68
C PHE A 165 -1.21 11.97 -11.35
N SER A 166 -0.89 12.82 -10.37
CA SER A 166 -1.62 12.87 -9.08
C SER A 166 -2.30 14.22 -8.89
N PHE A 167 -1.57 15.34 -8.97
CA PHE A 167 -2.13 16.67 -8.71
C PHE A 167 -3.19 17.05 -9.73
N VAL A 168 -2.81 17.11 -11.02
CA VAL A 168 -3.69 17.58 -12.09
C VAL A 168 -4.96 16.72 -12.19
N PRO A 169 -4.89 15.38 -12.21
CA PRO A 169 -6.09 14.56 -12.28
C PRO A 169 -6.97 14.72 -11.03
N THR A 170 -6.38 14.82 -9.84
CA THR A 170 -7.14 15.04 -8.60
C THR A 170 -7.86 16.38 -8.62
N LEU A 171 -7.14 17.45 -8.95
CA LEU A 171 -7.69 18.79 -9.04
C LEU A 171 -8.87 18.86 -10.03
N VAL A 172 -8.69 18.30 -11.23
CA VAL A 172 -9.74 18.30 -12.27
C VAL A 172 -10.93 17.44 -11.84
N MET A 173 -10.71 16.21 -11.37
CA MET A 173 -11.79 15.29 -11.01
C MET A 173 -12.60 15.79 -9.82
N VAL A 174 -11.94 16.30 -8.79
CA VAL A 174 -12.62 16.83 -7.60
C VAL A 174 -13.39 18.11 -7.93
N LYS A 175 -12.83 18.98 -8.79
CA LYS A 175 -13.48 20.24 -9.15
C LYS A 175 -14.68 20.05 -10.07
N LEU A 176 -14.54 19.22 -11.10
CA LEU A 176 -15.58 18.97 -12.10
C LEU A 176 -16.57 17.88 -11.67
N GLY A 177 -16.28 17.18 -10.57
CA GLY A 177 -17.19 16.23 -9.97
C GLY A 177 -17.30 14.92 -10.73
N ALA A 178 -18.43 14.23 -10.54
CA ALA A 178 -18.72 12.94 -11.16
C ALA A 178 -18.68 12.97 -12.71
N VAL A 179 -18.92 14.13 -13.33
CA VAL A 179 -18.87 14.29 -14.79
C VAL A 179 -17.45 14.07 -15.32
N ALA A 180 -16.42 14.60 -14.65
CA ALA A 180 -15.04 14.38 -15.06
C ALA A 180 -14.58 12.93 -14.85
N VAL A 181 -15.05 12.27 -13.80
CA VAL A 181 -14.72 10.86 -13.57
C VAL A 181 -15.38 9.95 -14.61
N THR A 182 -16.64 10.26 -14.97
CA THR A 182 -17.35 9.55 -16.03
C THR A 182 -16.73 9.80 -17.41
N ALA A 183 -16.32 11.05 -17.68
CA ALA A 183 -15.61 11.41 -18.90
C ALA A 183 -14.26 10.69 -19.00
N MET A 184 -13.47 10.68 -17.92
CA MET A 184 -12.21 9.92 -17.84
C MET A 184 -12.44 8.44 -18.16
N LYS A 185 -13.46 7.81 -17.59
CA LYS A 185 -13.80 6.41 -17.90
C LYS A 185 -14.20 6.19 -19.36
N THR A 186 -14.81 7.19 -19.98
CA THR A 186 -15.25 7.13 -21.40
C THR A 186 -14.05 7.27 -22.35
N TYR A 187 -13.16 8.22 -22.08
CA TYR A 187 -11.97 8.47 -22.91
C TYR A 187 -10.81 7.51 -22.60
N LEU A 188 -10.81 6.89 -21.43
CA LEU A 188 -9.89 5.84 -21.03
C LEU A 188 -10.67 4.53 -20.84
N PRO A 189 -11.11 3.88 -21.93
CA PRO A 189 -11.92 2.67 -21.83
C PRO A 189 -11.11 1.57 -21.16
N MET A 190 -11.53 1.20 -19.95
CA MET A 190 -10.93 0.13 -19.15
C MET A 190 -10.99 -1.23 -19.85
N ASP A 191 -11.93 -1.39 -20.79
CA ASP A 191 -12.10 -2.60 -21.60
C ASP A 191 -11.25 -2.62 -22.88
N GLY A 192 -10.52 -1.54 -23.17
CA GLY A 192 -9.62 -1.45 -24.30
C GLY A 192 -8.40 -2.36 -24.15
N ILE A 193 -7.81 -2.75 -25.29
CA ILE A 193 -6.61 -3.61 -25.32
C ILE A 193 -5.47 -3.06 -24.44
N PRO A 194 -5.14 -1.75 -24.46
CA PRO A 194 -4.05 -1.22 -23.63
C PRO A 194 -4.30 -1.40 -22.12
N MET A 195 -5.53 -1.15 -21.67
CA MET A 195 -5.89 -1.31 -20.26
C MET A 195 -5.94 -2.79 -19.88
N LYS A 196 -6.56 -3.65 -20.69
CA LYS A 196 -6.55 -5.10 -20.47
C LYS A 196 -5.13 -5.65 -20.35
N THR A 197 -4.21 -5.22 -21.22
CA THR A 197 -2.80 -5.59 -21.14
C THR A 197 -2.16 -5.08 -19.84
N LEU A 198 -2.36 -3.80 -19.51
CA LEU A 198 -1.81 -3.21 -18.28
C LEU A 198 -2.27 -3.95 -17.01
N PHE A 199 -3.56 -4.25 -16.89
CA PHE A 199 -4.11 -4.97 -15.75
C PHE A 199 -3.71 -6.45 -15.74
N THR A 200 -3.65 -7.11 -16.90
CA THR A 200 -3.24 -8.53 -16.98
C THR A 200 -1.78 -8.68 -16.58
N VAL A 201 -0.87 -7.88 -17.15
CA VAL A 201 0.56 -7.90 -16.78
C VAL A 201 0.73 -7.42 -15.33
N GLY A 202 0.00 -6.39 -14.93
CA GLY A 202 -0.03 -5.90 -13.56
C GLY A 202 -0.44 -6.97 -12.55
N SER A 203 -1.36 -7.89 -12.91
CA SER A 203 -1.78 -9.00 -12.04
C SER A 203 -0.70 -10.08 -11.82
N LEU A 204 0.37 -10.07 -12.63
CA LEU A 204 1.48 -11.02 -12.51
C LEU A 204 2.61 -10.51 -11.60
N LEU A 205 2.76 -9.20 -11.39
CA LEU A 205 3.83 -8.72 -10.50
C LEU A 205 3.66 -9.08 -9.00
N PRO A 206 2.47 -9.42 -8.43
CA PRO A 206 2.44 -9.89 -7.05
C PRO A 206 3.14 -11.25 -6.93
N CYS A 207 3.07 -12.10 -7.97
CA CYS A 207 3.80 -13.36 -8.02
C CYS A 207 5.31 -13.13 -8.01
N VAL A 208 5.80 -12.12 -8.76
CA VAL A 208 7.23 -11.74 -8.74
C VAL A 208 7.62 -11.25 -7.34
N GLY A 209 6.80 -10.42 -6.71
CA GLY A 209 7.03 -9.94 -5.33
C GLY A 209 7.09 -11.07 -4.31
N LEU A 210 6.13 -11.99 -4.34
CA LEU A 210 6.11 -13.17 -3.48
C LEU A 210 7.31 -14.07 -3.72
N ALA A 211 7.74 -14.25 -4.98
CA ALA A 211 8.92 -15.03 -5.31
C ALA A 211 10.22 -14.42 -4.76
N ILE A 212 10.35 -13.08 -4.80
CA ILE A 212 11.50 -12.37 -4.21
C ILE A 212 11.50 -12.55 -2.69
N LEU A 213 10.36 -12.38 -2.02
CA LEU A 213 10.26 -12.58 -0.57
C LEU A 213 10.57 -14.03 -0.17
N LEU A 214 10.04 -15.01 -0.92
CA LEU A 214 10.36 -16.42 -0.68
C LEU A 214 11.84 -16.69 -0.87
N LYS A 215 12.47 -16.12 -1.90
CA LYS A 215 13.93 -16.25 -2.10
C LYS A 215 14.74 -15.67 -0.93
N GLN A 216 14.21 -14.68 -0.22
CA GLN A 216 14.87 -14.08 0.95
C GLN A 216 14.64 -14.86 2.25
N ILE A 217 13.49 -15.55 2.38
CA ILE A 217 13.08 -16.23 3.61
C ILE A 217 13.45 -17.72 3.60
N VAL A 218 13.44 -18.35 2.42
CA VAL A 218 13.71 -19.78 2.28
C VAL A 218 15.22 -20.01 2.22
N GLU A 219 15.76 -20.64 3.26
CA GLU A 219 17.17 -21.05 3.32
C GLU A 219 17.32 -22.52 2.91
N THR A 220 16.34 -23.35 3.29
CA THR A 220 16.30 -24.78 3.02
C THR A 220 15.02 -25.20 2.30
N ALA A 221 15.06 -26.34 1.60
CA ALA A 221 13.88 -26.88 0.92
C ALA A 221 12.70 -27.16 1.89
N ALA A 222 12.98 -27.33 3.19
CA ALA A 222 11.96 -27.55 4.21
C ALA A 222 11.16 -26.28 4.52
N ASP A 223 11.72 -25.08 4.32
CA ASP A 223 11.04 -23.81 4.60
C ASP A 223 9.90 -23.51 3.61
N PHE A 224 9.85 -24.25 2.51
CA PHE A 224 8.69 -24.28 1.62
C PHE A 224 7.47 -24.97 2.23
N VAL A 225 7.66 -25.88 3.20
CA VAL A 225 6.55 -26.66 3.78
C VAL A 225 5.54 -25.75 4.49
N PRO A 226 5.93 -24.85 5.42
CA PRO A 226 4.99 -23.89 6.02
C PRO A 226 4.30 -22.99 4.99
N PHE A 227 5.02 -22.58 3.93
CA PHE A 227 4.45 -21.76 2.87
C PHE A 227 3.34 -22.51 2.10
N PHE A 228 3.59 -23.73 1.63
CA PHE A 228 2.60 -24.51 0.90
C PHE A 228 1.41 -24.92 1.77
N VAL A 229 1.64 -25.23 3.03
CA VAL A 229 0.56 -25.49 4.00
C VAL A 229 -0.31 -24.25 4.19
N GLY A 230 0.30 -23.09 4.44
CA GLY A 230 -0.42 -21.82 4.60
C GLY A 230 -1.19 -21.42 3.34
N PHE A 231 -0.58 -21.59 2.15
CA PHE A 231 -1.21 -21.33 0.87
C PHE A 231 -2.45 -22.23 0.65
N THR A 232 -2.30 -23.54 0.85
CA THR A 232 -3.38 -24.52 0.68
C THR A 232 -4.51 -24.26 1.67
N LEU A 233 -4.18 -23.93 2.91
CA LEU A 233 -5.15 -23.66 3.97
C LEU A 233 -5.92 -22.37 3.72
N SER A 234 -5.22 -21.30 3.31
CA SER A 234 -5.84 -20.03 2.92
C SER A 234 -6.81 -20.20 1.74
N ALA A 235 -6.40 -20.92 0.70
CA ALA A 235 -7.22 -21.17 -0.49
C ALA A 235 -8.43 -22.08 -0.21
N SER A 236 -8.24 -23.15 0.57
CA SER A 236 -9.30 -24.13 0.84
C SER A 236 -10.38 -23.60 1.78
N LEU A 237 -10.01 -22.77 2.77
CA LEU A 237 -10.92 -22.22 3.77
C LEU A 237 -11.41 -20.81 3.43
N SER A 238 -10.97 -20.24 2.30
CA SER A 238 -11.28 -18.86 1.89
C SER A 238 -10.94 -17.82 2.97
N LEU A 239 -9.79 -17.99 3.64
CA LEU A 239 -9.39 -17.10 4.73
C LEU A 239 -8.94 -15.75 4.18
N ASN A 240 -9.39 -14.67 4.82
CA ASN A 240 -8.88 -13.34 4.51
C ASN A 240 -7.46 -13.14 5.09
N LEU A 241 -6.80 -12.04 4.69
CA LEU A 241 -5.44 -11.71 5.13
C LEU A 241 -5.30 -11.62 6.66
N VAL A 242 -6.31 -11.08 7.35
CA VAL A 242 -6.31 -10.92 8.81
C VAL A 242 -6.39 -12.28 9.50
N SER A 243 -7.32 -13.13 9.08
CA SER A 243 -7.45 -14.50 9.60
C SER A 243 -6.18 -15.32 9.34
N SER A 244 -5.59 -15.16 8.15
CA SER A 244 -4.33 -15.83 7.80
C SER A 244 -3.18 -15.36 8.69
N ALA A 245 -3.10 -14.07 9.01
CA ALA A 245 -2.07 -13.51 9.89
C ALA A 245 -2.18 -14.01 11.34
N VAL A 246 -3.41 -14.12 11.87
CA VAL A 246 -3.63 -14.65 13.22
C VAL A 246 -3.21 -16.11 13.31
N ILE A 247 -3.60 -16.93 12.32
CA ILE A 247 -3.23 -18.35 12.28
C ILE A 247 -1.72 -18.49 12.11
N SER A 248 -1.09 -17.73 11.20
CA SER A 248 0.36 -17.78 11.01
C SER A 248 1.12 -17.36 12.27
N LEU A 249 0.60 -16.39 13.04
CA LEU A 249 1.22 -15.97 14.29
C LEU A 249 1.23 -17.10 15.33
N ILE A 250 0.16 -17.88 15.44
CA ILE A 250 0.10 -19.04 16.34
C ILE A 250 1.17 -20.06 15.95
N PHE A 251 1.27 -20.40 14.66
CA PHE A 251 2.30 -21.32 14.17
C PHE A 251 3.71 -20.76 14.39
N ALA A 252 3.94 -19.48 14.12
CA ALA A 252 5.23 -18.83 14.34
C ALA A 252 5.66 -18.89 15.82
N LEU A 253 4.74 -18.61 16.75
CA LEU A 253 5.00 -18.69 18.19
C LEU A 253 5.28 -20.13 18.65
N LEU A 254 4.57 -21.12 18.10
CA LEU A 254 4.82 -22.53 18.38
C LEU A 254 6.20 -22.98 17.86
N PHE A 255 6.53 -22.63 16.61
CA PHE A 255 7.85 -22.93 16.03
C PHE A 255 8.96 -22.26 16.84
N TYR A 256 8.83 -20.97 17.17
CA TYR A 256 9.77 -20.25 18.02
C TYR A 256 9.93 -20.90 19.40
N SER A 257 8.82 -21.26 20.07
CA SER A 257 8.89 -21.93 21.38
C SER A 257 9.57 -23.30 21.31
N LEU A 258 9.35 -24.04 20.23
CA LEU A 258 9.99 -25.34 19.99
C LEU A 258 11.49 -25.19 19.70
N GLU A 259 11.89 -24.19 18.93
CA GLU A 259 13.29 -23.84 18.65
C GLU A 259 14.02 -23.49 19.96
N MET A 260 13.43 -22.60 20.75
CA MET A 260 13.96 -22.20 22.06
C MET A 260 14.03 -23.37 23.04
N ALA A 261 13.04 -24.27 23.03
CA ALA A 261 13.04 -25.47 23.87
C ALA A 261 14.09 -26.51 23.42
N LYS A 262 14.46 -26.55 22.13
CA LYS A 262 15.58 -27.37 21.64
C LYS A 262 16.93 -26.77 22.04
N GLY A 263 17.09 -25.44 21.96
CA GLY A 263 18.28 -24.73 22.44
C GLY A 263 18.48 -24.80 23.95
N SER A 264 17.40 -24.94 24.73
CA SER A 264 17.46 -25.05 26.20
C SER A 264 17.78 -26.47 26.71
N LYS A 265 17.80 -27.50 25.84
CA LYS A 265 18.01 -28.91 26.24
C LYS A 265 19.47 -29.34 26.44
N THR A 266 20.44 -28.44 26.42
CA THR A 266 21.87 -28.74 26.69
C THR A 266 22.31 -28.63 28.15
N VAL A 267 21.38 -28.50 29.11
CA VAL A 267 21.73 -28.64 30.55
C VAL A 267 20.74 -29.57 31.25
N LEU A 268 20.97 -30.88 31.13
CA LEU A 268 20.52 -31.86 32.12
C LEU A 268 21.77 -32.53 32.71
N PRO A 269 22.07 -32.35 34.01
CA PRO A 269 23.17 -33.05 34.64
C PRO A 269 22.79 -34.51 34.85
N ALA A 270 23.41 -35.42 34.10
CA ALA A 270 23.48 -36.82 34.48
C ALA A 270 24.38 -36.95 35.72
N GLY A 271 23.93 -37.70 36.72
CA GLY A 271 24.44 -37.62 38.09
C GLY A 271 25.81 -38.25 38.38
N GLY A 272 26.36 -37.85 39.55
CA GLY A 272 27.36 -38.60 40.33
C GLY A 272 28.81 -38.12 40.18
N PRO A 273 29.63 -38.14 41.25
CA PRO A 273 30.62 -37.09 41.51
C PRO A 273 32.05 -37.48 41.11
N THR A 274 32.74 -36.64 40.33
CA THR A 274 34.21 -36.64 40.26
C THR A 274 34.76 -35.23 40.02
N SER A 275 35.41 -34.74 41.07
CA SER A 275 36.56 -33.83 41.11
C SER A 275 37.17 -33.34 39.79
N GLY A 276 37.37 -32.01 39.72
CA GLY A 276 38.65 -31.44 39.33
C GLY A 276 38.79 -30.82 37.94
N SER A 277 39.01 -29.50 37.95
CA SER A 277 39.82 -28.68 37.03
C SER A 277 39.37 -28.45 35.58
N GLY A 278 39.38 -27.17 35.18
CA GLY A 278 39.89 -26.79 33.86
C GLY A 278 38.96 -25.97 32.96
N SER A 279 39.09 -24.65 33.06
CA SER A 279 38.81 -23.57 32.09
C SER A 279 38.67 -23.89 30.58
N SER A 280 37.71 -23.22 29.92
CA SER A 280 37.84 -22.31 28.75
C SER A 280 36.44 -22.21 28.09
N SER A 281 35.73 -21.08 28.21
CA SER A 281 35.74 -19.94 27.27
C SER A 281 35.73 -20.38 25.82
N ASP A 282 34.61 -20.17 25.13
CA ASP A 282 34.53 -19.12 24.11
C ASP A 282 33.06 -18.91 23.73
N ASP A 283 32.56 -17.77 24.19
CA ASP A 283 31.47 -17.04 23.55
C ASP A 283 32.02 -16.55 22.21
N ASP A 284 31.45 -17.00 21.09
CA ASP A 284 31.66 -16.34 19.80
C ASP A 284 30.29 -15.99 19.22
N ASP A 285 29.98 -14.72 19.41
CA ASP A 285 29.06 -13.92 18.61
C ASP A 285 29.42 -14.06 17.12
N GLU A 286 28.50 -14.54 16.30
CA GLU A 286 28.45 -14.16 14.89
C GLU A 286 27.16 -13.37 14.65
N GLU A 287 27.20 -12.10 15.04
CA GLU A 287 26.79 -11.04 14.13
C GLU A 287 27.76 -11.08 12.95
N ASP A 288 27.29 -11.29 11.71
CA ASP A 288 27.64 -10.39 10.61
C ASP A 288 26.96 -10.70 9.25
N ILE A 289 26.35 -9.61 8.73
CA ILE A 289 26.07 -9.17 7.34
C ILE A 289 25.04 -9.87 6.45
#